data_AF-R6YY51-F1
#
_entry.id   AF-R6YY51-F1
#
_cell.length_a   1.000
_cell.length_b   1.000
_cell.length_c   1.000
_cell.angle_alpha   90.00
_cell.angle_beta   90.00
_cell.angle_gamma   90.00
#
_symmetry.space_group_name_H-M   'P 1'
#
loop_
_entity.id
_entity.type
_entity.pdbx_description
1 polymer ?
#
loop_
_entity_poly.entity_id
_entity_poly.type
_entity_poly.pdbx_seq_one_letter_code
_entity_poly.pdbx_strand_id
1 'polypeptide(L)'
;MKLGEIVEKMELSNRLVVLNAAEQVVYRGYVANFFKEKEEITERNVKGYGIGLETYKKTEDLWDWTNTEKLPESIPVKELSRYDIGELQQLFYNKVTLE
;
A
#
# COMPACT_ATOMS: atom_id res chain seq x y z
N MET A 1 15.17 12.04 -5.11
CA MET A 1 13.83 12.53 -4.75
C MET A 1 13.49 11.96 -3.39
N LYS A 2 13.03 12.82 -2.47
CA LYS A 2 12.66 12.43 -1.12
C LYS A 2 11.23 11.88 -1.09
N LEU A 3 10.95 11.02 -0.11
CA LEU A 3 9.60 10.46 0.07
C LEU A 3 8.57 11.55 0.33
N GLY A 4 8.89 12.53 1.19
CA GLY A 4 8.00 13.66 1.50
C GLY A 4 7.55 14.41 0.25
N GLU A 5 8.50 14.76 -0.64
CA GLU A 5 8.23 15.47 -1.91
C GLU A 5 7.27 14.73 -2.86
N ILE A 6 7.23 13.39 -2.78
CA ILE A 6 6.31 12.57 -3.56
C ILE A 6 4.94 12.55 -2.90
N VAL A 7 4.89 12.30 -1.60
CA VAL A 7 3.63 12.14 -0.85
C VAL A 7 2.84 13.45 -0.82
N GLU A 8 3.51 14.61 -0.71
CA GLU A 8 2.86 15.94 -0.77
C GLU A 8 2.08 16.19 -2.07
N LYS A 9 2.43 15.50 -3.16
CA LYS A 9 1.78 15.66 -4.47
C LYS A 9 0.63 14.68 -4.69
N MET A 10 0.36 13.80 -3.72
CA MET A 10 -0.70 12.80 -3.84
C MET A 10 -2.01 13.30 -3.22
N GLU A 11 -3.13 12.89 -3.78
CA GLU A 11 -4.45 13.12 -3.16
C GLU A 11 -4.52 12.45 -1.78
N LEU A 12 -5.04 13.17 -0.79
CA LEU A 12 -5.10 12.72 0.60
C LEU A 12 -5.92 11.44 0.78
N SER A 13 -6.94 11.23 -0.07
CA SER A 13 -7.79 10.04 -0.09
C SER A 13 -7.13 8.83 -0.77
N ASN A 14 -5.97 9.01 -1.39
CA ASN A 14 -5.28 7.89 -2.02
C ASN A 14 -4.69 6.95 -0.98
N ARG A 15 -4.71 5.65 -1.31
CA ARG A 15 -3.97 4.63 -0.58
C ARG A 15 -2.49 4.72 -0.91
N LEU A 16 -1.65 4.55 0.09
CA LEU A 16 -0.20 4.59 -0.01
C LEU A 16 0.38 3.36 0.70
N VAL A 17 1.28 2.67 0.01
CA VAL A 17 2.13 1.61 0.58
C VAL A 17 3.58 2.01 0.34
N VAL A 18 4.36 2.04 1.42
CA VAL A 18 5.80 2.32 1.37
C VAL A 18 6.56 1.05 1.74
N LEU A 19 7.49 0.66 0.89
CA LEU A 19 8.39 -0.46 1.08
C LEU A 19 9.80 0.04 1.43
N ASN A 20 10.49 -0.64 2.34
CA ASN A 20 11.91 -0.41 2.57
C ASN A 20 12.79 -1.07 1.47
N ALA A 21 14.10 -0.91 1.58
CA ALA A 21 15.10 -1.50 0.68
C ALA A 21 15.01 -3.03 0.54
N ALA A 22 14.51 -3.72 1.57
CA ALA A 22 14.29 -5.16 1.63
C ALA A 22 12.89 -5.57 1.16
N GLU A 23 12.14 -4.67 0.52
CA GLU A 23 10.78 -4.88 0.03
C GLU A 23 9.75 -5.19 1.13
N GLN A 24 10.05 -4.83 2.38
CA GLN A 24 9.12 -4.98 3.50
C GLN A 24 8.25 -3.72 3.64
N VAL A 25 6.97 -3.92 3.92
CA VAL A 25 6.02 -2.82 4.16
C VAL A 25 6.39 -2.08 5.45
N VAL A 26 6.71 -0.79 5.33
CA VAL A 26 6.98 0.11 6.46
C VAL A 26 5.85 1.10 6.72
N TYR A 27 4.95 1.26 5.74
CA TYR A 27 3.73 2.02 5.87
C TYR A 27 2.65 1.46 4.94
N ARG A 28 1.42 1.41 5.43
CA ARG A 28 0.21 1.09 4.67
C ARG A 28 -0.93 1.91 5.25
N GLY A 29 -1.57 2.74 4.43
CA GLY A 29 -2.65 3.61 4.88
C GLY A 29 -3.08 4.62 3.83
N TYR A 30 -3.78 5.67 4.26
CA TYR A 30 -4.10 6.82 3.40
C TYR A 30 -3.01 7.87 3.47
N VAL A 31 -2.78 8.56 2.35
CA VAL A 31 -1.87 9.72 2.27
C VAL A 31 -2.18 10.75 3.37
N ALA A 32 -3.47 10.97 3.70
CA ALA A 32 -3.91 11.85 4.78
C ALA A 32 -3.25 11.56 6.15
N ASN A 33 -2.92 10.30 6.44
CA ASN A 33 -2.38 9.89 7.73
C ASN A 33 -0.85 9.80 7.73
N PHE A 34 -0.22 9.84 6.56
CA PHE A 34 1.20 9.53 6.41
C PHE A 34 2.09 10.45 7.25
N PHE A 35 1.96 11.77 7.12
CA PHE A 35 2.80 12.72 7.87
C PHE A 35 2.57 12.68 9.37
N LYS A 36 1.39 12.23 9.81
CA LYS A 36 1.09 12.06 11.24
C LYS A 36 1.75 10.80 11.81
N GLU A 37 1.82 9.73 11.02
CA GLU A 37 2.25 8.40 11.48
C GLU A 37 3.70 8.06 11.15
N LYS A 38 4.28 8.72 10.13
CA LYS A 38 5.56 8.37 9.49
C LYS A 38 6.39 9.58 9.05
N GLU A 39 6.36 10.67 9.82
CA GLU A 39 7.17 11.86 9.56
C GLU A 39 8.67 11.54 9.45
N GLU A 40 9.15 10.58 10.24
CA GLU A 40 10.57 10.24 10.36
C GLU A 40 11.20 9.62 9.10
N ILE A 41 10.38 9.12 8.17
CA ILE A 41 10.86 8.50 6.92
C ILE A 41 10.72 9.42 5.69
N THR A 42 10.19 10.63 5.86
CA THR A 42 10.00 11.62 4.78
C THR A 42 11.30 11.98 4.05
N GLU A 43 12.41 12.05 4.78
CA GLU A 43 13.75 12.38 4.26
C GLU A 43 14.47 11.19 3.60
N ARG A 44 13.84 10.02 3.55
CA ARG A 44 14.41 8.86 2.85
C ARG A 44 14.34 9.04 1.34
N ASN A 45 15.38 8.55 0.67
CA ASN A 45 15.43 8.54 -0.78
C ASN A 45 14.51 7.45 -1.34
N VAL A 46 13.88 7.76 -2.47
CA VAL A 46 12.99 6.85 -3.18
C VAL A 46 13.74 6.20 -4.33
N LYS A 47 13.79 4.87 -4.32
CA LYS A 47 14.32 4.01 -5.40
C LYS A 47 13.33 3.91 -6.56
N GLY A 48 12.03 3.89 -6.27
CA GLY A 48 10.99 3.79 -7.30
C GLY A 48 9.60 4.10 -6.77
N TYR A 49 8.71 4.56 -7.65
CA TYR A 49 7.31 4.83 -7.35
C TYR A 49 6.41 4.36 -8.49
N GLY A 50 5.16 4.02 -8.18
CA GLY A 50 4.20 3.53 -9.17
C GLY A 50 2.87 3.11 -8.56
N ILE A 51 2.15 2.24 -9.26
CA ILE A 51 0.87 1.69 -8.81
C ILE A 51 1.07 0.25 -8.37
N GLY A 52 0.61 -0.07 -7.17
CA GLY A 52 0.46 -1.42 -6.69
C GLY A 52 -0.96 -1.94 -6.94
N LEU A 53 -1.04 -3.25 -7.16
CA LEU A 53 -2.29 -3.99 -7.32
C LEU A 53 -2.20 -5.23 -6.45
N GLU A 54 -3.16 -5.37 -5.53
CA GLU A 54 -3.33 -6.57 -4.71
C GLU A 54 -4.70 -7.18 -4.97
N THR A 55 -4.77 -8.51 -4.96
CA THR A 55 -6.03 -9.26 -5.13
C THR A 55 -6.41 -9.92 -3.81
N TYR A 56 -7.70 -9.87 -3.50
CA TYR A 56 -8.29 -10.34 -2.26
C TYR A 56 -9.62 -11.04 -2.51
N LYS A 57 -10.12 -11.78 -1.52
CA LYS A 57 -11.50 -12.26 -1.58
C LYS A 57 -12.47 -11.11 -1.30
N LYS A 58 -13.63 -11.10 -1.93
CA LYS A 58 -14.71 -10.12 -1.64
C LYS A 58 -15.22 -10.19 -0.21
N THR A 59 -15.10 -11.36 0.41
CA THR A 59 -15.49 -11.60 1.80
C THR A 59 -14.49 -11.06 2.82
N GLU A 60 -13.28 -10.69 2.39
CA GLU A 60 -12.27 -10.14 3.27
C GLU A 60 -12.54 -8.67 3.58
N ASP A 61 -12.38 -8.32 4.85
CA ASP A 61 -12.40 -6.92 5.26
C ASP A 61 -11.05 -6.28 4.92
N LEU A 62 -11.08 -5.40 3.91
CA LEU A 62 -9.92 -4.66 3.46
C LEU A 62 -9.79 -3.32 4.18
N TRP A 63 -10.63 -3.05 5.18
CA TRP A 63 -10.63 -1.78 5.87
C TRP A 63 -11.03 -1.91 7.34
N ASP A 64 -10.08 -2.39 8.14
CA ASP A 64 -10.18 -2.32 9.59
C ASP A 64 -9.74 -0.92 10.09
N TRP A 65 -10.70 -0.07 10.44
CA TRP A 65 -10.44 1.26 11.03
C TRP A 65 -9.71 1.19 12.37
N THR A 66 -9.73 0.03 13.04
CA THR A 66 -9.01 -0.20 14.30
C THR A 66 -7.62 -0.79 14.09
N ASN A 67 -7.33 -1.37 12.92
CA ASN A 67 -6.04 -1.97 12.60
C ASN A 67 -5.64 -1.68 11.14
N THR A 68 -5.28 -0.43 10.88
CA THR A 68 -4.89 0.06 9.55
C THR A 68 -3.56 -0.51 9.05
N GLU A 69 -2.76 -1.13 9.92
CA GLU A 69 -1.41 -1.61 9.60
C GLU A 69 -1.41 -2.91 8.79
N LYS A 70 -2.44 -3.76 8.92
CA LYS A 70 -2.45 -5.09 8.30
C LYS A 70 -3.75 -5.38 7.56
N LEU A 71 -3.65 -5.42 6.24
CA LEU A 71 -4.64 -6.11 5.42
C LEU A 71 -4.42 -7.62 5.48
N PRO A 72 -5.43 -8.42 5.10
CA PRO A 72 -5.25 -9.82 4.78
C PRO A 72 -4.08 -10.04 3.81
N GLU A 73 -3.58 -11.27 3.73
CA GLU A 73 -2.56 -11.60 2.75
C GLU A 73 -3.17 -11.59 1.35
N SER A 74 -2.54 -10.86 0.43
CA SER A 74 -3.03 -10.81 -0.94
C SER A 74 -2.86 -12.17 -1.61
N ILE A 75 -3.88 -12.58 -2.36
CA ILE A 75 -3.86 -13.82 -3.14
C ILE A 75 -2.80 -13.69 -4.24
N PRO A 76 -1.75 -14.56 -4.24
CA PRO A 76 -0.73 -14.51 -5.26
C PRO A 76 -1.29 -14.94 -6.61
N VAL A 77 -0.76 -14.38 -7.69
CA VAL A 77 -1.20 -14.65 -9.08
C VAL A 77 -1.26 -16.16 -9.39
N LYS A 78 -0.30 -16.93 -8.85
CA LYS A 78 -0.21 -18.39 -9.05
C LYS A 78 -1.39 -19.17 -8.46
N GLU A 79 -2.14 -18.56 -7.54
CA GLU A 79 -3.29 -19.18 -6.88
C GLU A 79 -4.64 -18.66 -7.38
N LEU A 80 -4.65 -17.68 -8.29
CA LEU A 80 -5.89 -17.10 -8.81
C LEU A 80 -6.80 -18.14 -9.49
N SER A 81 -6.23 -19.17 -10.11
CA SER A 81 -7.00 -20.24 -10.75
C SER A 81 -7.81 -21.11 -9.77
N ARG A 82 -7.59 -20.95 -8.46
CA ARG A 82 -8.32 -21.66 -7.40
C ARG A 82 -9.63 -20.97 -7.00
N TYR A 83 -9.89 -19.78 -7.53
CA TYR A 83 -11.00 -18.93 -7.15
C TYR A 83 -11.85 -18.56 -8.37
N ASP A 84 -13.15 -18.36 -8.15
CA ASP A 84 -14.00 -17.72 -9.16
C ASP A 84 -13.68 -16.22 -9.21
N ILE A 85 -13.57 -15.63 -10.40
CA ILE A 85 -13.32 -14.19 -10.56
C ILE A 85 -14.41 -13.35 -9.90
N GLY A 86 -15.64 -13.86 -9.81
CA GLY A 86 -16.76 -13.24 -9.13
C GLY A 86 -16.57 -13.14 -7.60
N GLU A 87 -15.67 -13.94 -7.02
CA GLU A 87 -15.32 -13.93 -5.60
C GLU A 87 -14.15 -13.02 -5.26
N LEU A 88 -13.49 -12.45 -6.28
CA LEU A 88 -12.27 -11.65 -6.11
C LEU A 88 -12.54 -10.16 -6.20
N GLN A 89 -11.76 -9.39 -5.45
CA GLN A 89 -11.69 -7.93 -5.55
C GLN A 89 -10.25 -7.47 -5.64
N GLN A 90 -10.05 -6.32 -6.27
CA GLN A 90 -8.73 -5.73 -6.50
C GLN A 90 -8.59 -4.42 -5.73
N LEU A 91 -7.45 -4.26 -5.10
CA LEU A 91 -7.06 -3.06 -4.40
C LEU A 91 -5.93 -2.36 -5.15
N PHE A 92 -6.20 -1.14 -5.60
CA PHE A 92 -5.19 -0.25 -6.18
C PHE A 92 -4.65 0.71 -5.12
N TYR A 93 -3.35 0.96 -5.13
CA TYR A 93 -2.68 1.90 -4.24
C TYR A 93 -1.42 2.52 -4.88
N ASN A 94 -1.01 3.67 -4.37
CA ASN A 94 0.30 4.25 -4.69
C ASN A 94 1.38 3.44 -3.97
N LYS A 95 2.34 2.93 -4.73
CA LYS A 95 3.48 2.16 -4.22
C LYS A 95 4.73 3.02 -4.28
N VAL A 96 5.44 3.13 -3.16
CA VAL A 96 6.76 3.77 -3.10
C VAL A 96 7.77 2.78 -2.51
N THR A 97 8.94 2.67 -3.12
CA THR A 97 10.03 1.80 -2.65
C THR A 97 11.23 2.67 -2.31
N LEU A 98 11.73 2.53 -1.10
CA LEU A 98 12.87 3.29 -0.58
C LEU A 98 14.20 2.66 -0.98
N GLU A 99 15.25 3.48 -0.97
CA GLU A 99 16.65 3.02 -1.05
C GLU A 99 17.12 2.30 0.22
#